data_AF-A0A7V6IU53-F1
#
_entry.id   AF-A0A7V6IU53-F1
#
_cell.length_a   1.000
_cell.length_b   1.000
_cell.length_c   1.000
_cell.angle_alpha   90.00
_cell.angle_beta   90.00
_cell.angle_gamma   90.00
#
_symmetry.space_group_name_H-M   'P 1'
#
loop_
_entity.id
_entity.type
_entity.pdbx_description
1 polymer ?
#
loop_
_entity_poly.entity_id
_entity_poly.type
_entity_poly.pdbx_seq_one_letter_code
_entity_poly.pdbx_strand_id
1 'polypeptide(L)'
;METDNDHIHILVQYQPTKSVLEIVRLFKQISTYRIWRQNNNSRYLKKYFWKENAFWGDGYFACSIGQVSKETIEKYIQNQG
;
A
#
# COMPACT_ATOMS: atom_id res chain seq x y z
N MET A 1 2.46 -9.87 1.37
CA MET A 1 2.74 -8.42 1.33
C MET A 1 4.23 -8.31 1.30
N GLU A 2 4.74 -7.64 0.30
CA GLU A 2 6.17 -7.35 0.16
C GLU A 2 6.35 -5.84 0.26
N THR A 3 7.48 -5.41 0.79
CA THR A 3 7.78 -4.01 1.04
C THR A 3 9.18 -3.74 0.53
N ASP A 4 9.34 -2.67 -0.22
CA ASP A 4 10.63 -2.10 -0.59
C ASP A 4 10.80 -0.75 0.14
N ASN A 5 11.87 -0.03 -0.16
CA ASN A 5 12.28 1.20 0.52
C ASN A 5 11.22 2.32 0.43
N ASP A 6 10.49 2.41 -0.67
CA ASP A 6 9.55 3.51 -0.95
C ASP A 6 8.13 3.07 -1.37
N HIS A 7 7.89 1.77 -1.55
CA HIS A 7 6.59 1.25 -1.96
C HIS A 7 6.27 -0.14 -1.36
N ILE A 8 5.01 -0.54 -1.45
CA ILE A 8 4.53 -1.82 -0.96
C ILE A 8 3.70 -2.54 -2.03
N HIS A 9 3.84 -3.86 -2.07
CA HIS A 9 3.05 -4.75 -2.93
C HIS A 9 2.12 -5.60 -2.08
N ILE A 10 0.83 -5.56 -2.40
CA ILE A 10 -0.21 -6.32 -1.68
C ILE A 10 -1.00 -7.15 -2.68
N LEU A 11 -0.98 -8.46 -2.48
CA LEU A 11 -1.93 -9.35 -3.14
C LEU A 11 -3.26 -9.33 -2.37
N VAL A 12 -4.35 -8.97 -3.06
CA VAL A 12 -5.67 -8.76 -2.43
C VAL A 12 -6.72 -9.61 -3.15
N GLN A 13 -7.45 -10.40 -2.38
CA GLN A 13 -8.70 -11.00 -2.81
C GLN A 13 -9.86 -10.13 -2.31
N TYR A 14 -10.79 -9.77 -3.20
CA TYR A 14 -11.91 -8.90 -2.88
C TYR A 14 -13.16 -9.29 -3.68
N GLN A 15 -14.33 -8.83 -3.22
CA GLN A 15 -15.59 -9.06 -3.94
C GLN A 15 -15.63 -8.22 -5.22
N PRO A 16 -16.02 -8.78 -6.39
CA PRO A 16 -16.07 -8.04 -7.65
C PRO A 16 -16.99 -6.80 -7.64
N THR A 17 -17.93 -6.73 -6.70
CA THR A 17 -18.82 -5.58 -6.49
C THR A 17 -18.13 -4.38 -5.86
N LYS A 18 -16.89 -4.52 -5.37
CA LYS A 18 -16.10 -3.44 -4.78
C LYS A 18 -15.15 -2.85 -5.80
N SER A 19 -15.06 -1.52 -5.80
CA SER A 19 -14.08 -0.84 -6.66
C SER A 19 -12.67 -0.97 -6.09
N VAL A 20 -11.70 -1.23 -6.96
CA VAL A 20 -10.27 -1.22 -6.60
C VAL A 20 -9.88 0.13 -5.99
N LEU A 21 -10.41 1.23 -6.53
CA LEU A 21 -10.14 2.57 -6.02
C LEU A 21 -10.59 2.72 -4.55
N GLU A 22 -11.76 2.19 -4.20
CA GLU A 22 -12.27 2.25 -2.83
C GLU A 22 -11.41 1.45 -1.86
N ILE A 23 -10.97 0.26 -2.28
CA ILE A 23 -10.10 -0.61 -1.49
C ILE A 23 -8.75 0.07 -1.24
N VAL A 24 -8.12 0.61 -2.29
CA VAL A 24 -6.83 1.31 -2.17
C VAL A 24 -6.98 2.56 -1.31
N ARG A 25 -8.06 3.34 -1.49
CA ARG A 25 -8.34 4.51 -0.64
C ARG A 25 -8.44 4.12 0.83
N LEU A 26 -9.15 3.04 1.14
CA LEU A 26 -9.30 2.54 2.50
C LEU A 26 -7.95 2.13 3.11
N PHE A 27 -7.14 1.38 2.35
CA PHE A 27 -5.79 0.97 2.79
C PHE A 27 -4.90 2.17 3.08
N LYS A 28 -4.81 3.12 2.14
CA LYS A 28 -3.98 4.32 2.29
C LYS A 28 -4.45 5.17 3.48
N GLN A 29 -5.76 5.34 3.66
CA GLN A 29 -6.32 6.15 4.74
C GLN A 29 -6.09 5.52 6.12
N ILE A 30 -6.44 4.24 6.30
CA ILE A 30 -6.28 3.55 7.60
C ILE A 30 -4.81 3.45 7.98
N SER A 31 -3.94 3.09 7.03
CA SER A 31 -2.50 2.98 7.30
C SER A 31 -1.90 4.34 7.66
N THR A 32 -2.19 5.40 6.90
CA THR A 32 -1.75 6.77 7.23
C THR A 32 -2.19 7.14 8.65
N TYR A 33 -3.47 6.98 8.97
CA TYR A 33 -4.00 7.28 10.30
C TYR A 33 -3.24 6.52 11.41
N ARG A 34 -2.98 5.23 11.22
CA ARG A 34 -2.26 4.41 12.22
C ARG A 34 -0.80 4.82 12.33
N ILE A 35 -0.10 4.97 11.20
CA ILE A 35 1.33 5.32 11.14
C ILE A 35 1.60 6.65 11.84
N TRP A 36 0.74 7.65 11.64
CA TRP A 36 0.89 8.96 12.26
C TRP A 36 0.62 8.95 13.77
N ARG A 37 -0.19 8.01 14.28
CA ARG A 37 -0.61 7.97 15.69
C ARG A 37 0.14 6.94 16.55
N GLN A 38 0.82 5.96 15.94
CA GLN A 38 1.57 4.95 16.66
C GLN A 38 2.96 5.43 17.07
N ASN A 39 3.45 4.94 18.22
CA ASN A 39 4.85 5.00 18.66
C ASN A 39 5.53 6.38 18.57
N ASN A 40 4.78 7.47 18.76
CA ASN A 40 5.26 8.85 18.61
C ASN A 40 5.85 9.19 17.23
N ASN A 41 5.49 8.44 16.18
CA ASN A 41 5.96 8.63 14.81
C ASN A 41 5.66 10.04 14.28
N SER A 42 4.59 10.70 14.74
CA SER A 42 4.24 12.05 14.31
C SER A 42 5.39 13.06 14.43
N ARG A 43 6.24 12.96 15.47
CA ARG A 43 7.39 13.86 15.63
C ARG A 43 8.45 13.63 14.56
N TYR A 44 8.68 12.36 14.18
CA TYR A 44 9.62 12.00 13.11
C TYR A 44 9.06 12.36 11.73
N LEU A 45 7.82 11.94 11.46
CA LEU A 45 7.16 12.13 10.16
C LEU A 45 6.99 13.60 9.80
N LYS A 46 6.68 14.49 10.76
CA LYS A 46 6.60 15.94 10.52
C LYS A 46 7.89 16.56 9.97
N LYS A 47 9.05 15.92 10.14
CA LYS A 47 10.31 16.41 9.57
C LYS A 47 10.35 16.24 8.04
N TYR A 48 9.64 15.24 7.52
CA TYR A 48 9.65 14.87 6.10
C TYR A 48 8.33 15.23 5.41
N PHE A 49 7.21 15.07 6.10
CA PHE A 49 5.84 15.31 5.60
C PHE A 49 5.22 16.51 6.32
N TRP A 50 5.83 17.68 6.21
CA TRP A 50 5.46 18.87 6.99
C TRP A 50 4.23 19.62 6.46
N LYS A 51 3.91 19.46 5.17
CA LYS A 51 2.80 20.17 4.52
C LYS A 51 1.45 19.54 4.85
N GLU A 52 1.38 18.21 4.79
CA GLU A 52 0.16 17.44 4.98
C GLU A 52 0.48 16.18 5.79
N ASN A 53 -0.46 15.70 6.62
CA ASN A 53 -0.31 14.43 7.33
C ASN A 53 -0.54 13.23 6.39
N ALA A 54 0.09 13.25 5.22
CA ALA A 54 0.09 12.18 4.24
C ALA A 54 1.22 11.19 4.54
N PHE A 55 1.16 10.02 3.93
CA PHE A 55 2.24 9.02 4.00
C PHE A 55 2.49 8.38 2.63
N TRP A 56 1.43 8.20 1.85
CA TRP A 56 1.49 7.68 0.49
C TRP A 56 1.43 8.82 -0.54
N GLY A 57 2.11 8.66 -1.68
CA GLY A 57 1.89 9.49 -2.86
C GLY A 57 0.49 9.29 -3.44
N ASP A 58 0.03 10.17 -4.34
CA ASP A 58 -1.36 10.15 -4.83
C ASP A 58 -1.70 8.91 -5.66
N GLY A 59 -0.73 8.41 -6.42
CA GLY A 59 -0.88 7.26 -7.31
C GLY A 59 -1.06 5.92 -6.60
N TYR A 60 -1.44 4.92 -7.38
CA TYR A 60 -1.36 3.50 -7.08
C TYR A 60 -1.29 2.71 -8.38
N PHE A 61 -0.74 1.50 -8.33
CA PHE A 61 -0.79 0.53 -9.41
C PHE A 61 -1.69 -0.64 -9.00
N ALA A 62 -2.51 -1.12 -9.94
CA ALA A 62 -3.32 -2.30 -9.74
C ALA A 62 -3.41 -3.10 -11.04
N CYS A 63 -3.19 -4.40 -10.95
CA CYS A 63 -3.35 -5.32 -12.06
C CYS A 63 -4.10 -6.57 -11.59
N SER A 64 -4.94 -7.13 -12.46
CA SER A 64 -5.50 -8.45 -12.23
C SER A 64 -4.44 -9.50 -12.50
N ILE A 65 -4.28 -10.42 -11.58
CA ILE A 65 -3.55 -11.66 -11.84
C ILE A 65 -4.56 -12.70 -12.38
N GLY A 66 -4.21 -13.40 -13.45
CA GLY A 66 -5.04 -14.49 -14.00
C GLY A 66 -5.05 -15.73 -13.09
N GLN A 67 -5.36 -16.91 -13.65
CA GLN A 67 -5.04 -18.19 -13.01
C GLN A 67 -3.52 -18.40 -13.04
N VAL A 68 -2.79 -17.65 -12.23
CA VAL A 68 -1.35 -17.81 -12.05
C VAL A 68 -1.13 -18.40 -10.68
N SER A 69 -0.23 -19.38 -10.58
CA SER A 69 0.05 -20.04 -9.31
C SER A 69 0.62 -19.04 -8.30
N LYS A 70 0.47 -19.34 -7.01
CA LYS A 70 1.04 -18.53 -5.94
C LYS A 70 2.55 -18.33 -6.11
N GLU A 71 3.27 -19.36 -6.59
CA GLU A 71 4.72 -19.26 -6.83
C GLU A 71 5.06 -18.25 -7.94
N THR A 72 4.25 -18.16 -8.99
CA THR A 72 4.47 -17.15 -10.05
C THR A 72 4.24 -15.74 -9.53
N ILE A 73 3.27 -15.55 -8.64
CA ILE A 73 2.98 -14.26 -8.02
C ILE A 73 4.14 -13.85 -7.10
N GLU A 74 4.61 -14.75 -6.25
CA GLU A 74 5.75 -14.49 -5.36
C GLU A 74 6.99 -14.11 -6.17
N LYS A 75 7.28 -14.82 -7.27
CA LYS A 75 8.38 -14.47 -8.19
C LYS A 75 8.18 -13.10 -8.85
N TYR A 76 6.96 -12.75 -9.26
CA TYR A 76 6.72 -11.44 -9.85
C TYR A 76 7.00 -10.33 -8.84
N ILE A 77 6.48 -10.45 -7.62
CA ILE A 77 6.66 -9.40 -6.60
C ILE A 77 8.14 -9.27 -6.20
N GLN A 78 8.86 -10.39 -6.03
CA GLN A 78 10.30 -10.41 -5.75
C GLN A 78 11.15 -9.72 -6.83
N ASN A 79 10.70 -9.73 -8.09
CA ASN A 79 11.40 -9.09 -9.21
C ASN A 79 10.96 -7.63 -9.44
N GLN A 80 10.08 -7.08 -8.61
CA GLN A 80 9.58 -5.69 -8.71
C GLN A 80 10.04 -4.79 -7.56
N GLY A 81 10.76 -5.33 -6.57
CA GLY A 81 11.54 -4.55 -5.59
C GLY A 81 12.97 -4.29 -6.05
#